data_AF-A0A453QFD9-F1
#
_entry.id   AF-A0A453QFD9-F1
#
_cell.length_a   1.000
_cell.length_b   1.000
_cell.length_c   1.000
_cell.angle_alpha   90.00
_cell.angle_beta   90.00
_cell.angle_gamma   90.00
#
_symmetry.space_group_name_H-M   'P 1'
#
loop_
_entity.id
_entity.type
_entity.pdbx_description
1 polymer ?
#
loop_
_entity_poly.entity_id
_entity_poly.type
_entity_poly.pdbx_seq_one_letter_code
_entity_poly.pdbx_strand_id
1 'polypeptide(L)'
;MGEAAGDRVLSRLHSVRERIGDSLSAHPNELVAVFTRLVNLGNGMLQSHQIIAEYNTAIPEAEREKLKDGAFEDVLRAAQEAIVISPWVALAIRPRPGVWEYVRVNVSELAVEELSVPEYLQFKEQLVEGSNKDFVLELDFEPFNASFPRPSLSKSIGNGVQFLNRHLSSKLFHDKESMYPLLNFLRAHNYKGMTMMLNDRIRSLSALQGALRKAEEHLSGLPADTPYSDFHHRFQELGLEKGWGDCAKRAQETLHLLLDLLEAPDPSTLEKFLGTIPMVFNVVILSPHGYFAQANVLGYPDTGGQVVYILDQVRAMENEMLLRIKQQGLDITPRILIVTRLLPDATGTTCGQRLEKVLGTEHTHILRVPFRTESGIVRKWISRFEVWPYLETFTEDVAHEISGELQANPDLIIGNYSDGNLVACLLAHKMGVTHCTIAHALEKTKYPNSDLYWKKFEDHYHFSCQFTTDLIAMNHADFIITSTFQEIAGNKDTVGQYESHMAFTMPGMYRVVHGIDVFDPKFNIVSPGADMSIYFPYSESQRRLTSLHPEIEELLYSDVDNNEHK
;
A
#
# COMPACT_ATOMS: atom_id res chain seq x y z
N MET A 1 11.35 4.73 -57.00
CA MET A 1 12.44 4.34 -56.08
C MET A 1 12.24 5.17 -54.82
N GLY A 2 11.67 4.57 -53.78
CA GLY A 2 11.45 5.20 -52.49
C GLY A 2 11.56 4.12 -51.45
N GLU A 3 12.64 4.16 -50.67
CA GLU A 3 12.90 3.28 -49.55
C GLU A 3 11.88 3.56 -48.44
N ALA A 4 11.13 2.51 -48.06
CA ALA A 4 10.34 2.50 -46.84
C ALA A 4 11.28 2.18 -45.67
N ALA A 5 11.32 3.08 -44.70
CA ALA A 5 12.03 2.88 -43.44
C ALA A 5 11.43 1.66 -42.71
N GLY A 6 12.27 0.67 -42.45
CA GLY A 6 11.90 -0.53 -41.72
C GLY A 6 11.68 -0.24 -40.24
N ASP A 7 10.52 -0.66 -39.75
CA ASP A 7 10.25 -0.85 -38.33
C ASP A 7 11.31 -1.81 -37.75
N ARG A 8 12.16 -1.28 -36.86
CA ARG A 8 13.02 -2.11 -36.01
C ARG A 8 12.12 -2.81 -34.98
N VAL A 9 11.71 -4.01 -35.33
CA VAL A 9 11.12 -4.99 -34.41
C VAL A 9 12.12 -5.24 -33.28
N LEU A 10 11.77 -4.78 -32.07
CA LEU A 10 12.40 -5.22 -30.83
C LEU A 10 12.35 -6.75 -30.79
N SER A 11 13.49 -7.40 -30.61
CA SER A 11 13.61 -8.86 -30.49
C SER A 11 12.60 -9.40 -29.48
N ARG A 12 11.61 -10.18 -29.95
CA ARG A 12 10.68 -10.94 -29.10
C ARG A 12 11.52 -11.76 -28.10
N LEU A 13 11.35 -11.50 -26.81
CA LEU A 13 11.73 -12.47 -25.78
C LEU A 13 10.87 -13.73 -26.01
N HIS A 14 11.50 -14.90 -26.17
CA HIS A 14 10.79 -16.18 -26.31
C HIS A 14 9.87 -16.41 -25.11
N SER A 15 8.62 -16.82 -25.36
CA SER A 15 7.69 -17.20 -24.29
C SER A 15 8.26 -18.37 -23.48
N VAL A 16 7.86 -18.53 -22.22
CA VAL A 16 8.27 -19.69 -21.42
C VAL A 16 7.87 -21.00 -22.12
N ARG A 17 6.72 -21.04 -22.79
CA ARG A 17 6.29 -22.19 -23.59
C ARG A 17 7.30 -22.56 -24.67
N GLU A 18 7.76 -21.58 -25.46
CA GLU A 18 8.80 -21.79 -26.48
C GLU A 18 10.09 -22.29 -25.84
N ARG A 19 10.54 -21.66 -24.74
CA ARG A 19 11.75 -22.06 -24.02
C ARG A 19 11.71 -23.50 -23.49
N ILE A 20 10.59 -23.92 -22.91
CA ILE A 20 10.42 -25.30 -22.43
C ILE A 20 10.27 -26.27 -23.63
N GLY A 21 9.53 -25.91 -24.67
CA GLY A 21 9.35 -26.75 -25.86
C GLY A 21 10.66 -26.99 -26.62
N ASP A 22 11.47 -25.94 -26.79
CA ASP A 22 12.81 -26.03 -27.39
C ASP A 22 13.73 -26.88 -26.52
N SER A 23 13.64 -26.74 -25.19
CA SER A 23 14.43 -27.55 -24.25
C SER A 23 14.01 -29.02 -24.25
N LEU A 24 12.71 -29.33 -24.35
CA LEU A 24 12.21 -30.69 -24.51
C LEU A 24 12.72 -31.32 -25.81
N SER A 25 12.85 -30.53 -26.87
CA SER A 25 13.38 -31.00 -28.15
C SER A 25 14.90 -31.25 -28.10
N ALA A 26 15.64 -30.43 -27.36
CA ALA A 26 17.09 -30.50 -27.24
C ALA A 26 17.57 -31.55 -26.20
N HIS A 27 16.85 -31.70 -25.09
CA HIS A 27 17.24 -32.51 -23.92
C HIS A 27 16.06 -33.35 -23.39
N PRO A 28 15.45 -34.22 -24.21
CA PRO A 28 14.21 -34.92 -23.84
C PRO A 28 14.39 -35.84 -22.63
N ASN A 29 15.53 -36.54 -22.51
CA ASN A 29 15.74 -37.54 -21.46
C ASN A 29 15.85 -36.89 -20.07
N GLU A 30 16.55 -35.77 -20.00
CA GLU A 30 16.78 -35.00 -18.79
C GLU A 30 15.46 -34.39 -18.28
N LEU A 31 14.66 -33.80 -19.17
CA LEU A 31 13.36 -33.24 -18.81
C LEU A 31 12.36 -34.32 -18.41
N VAL A 32 12.29 -35.44 -19.14
CA VAL A 32 11.48 -36.60 -18.76
C VAL A 32 11.86 -37.06 -17.36
N ALA A 33 13.17 -37.17 -17.06
CA ALA A 33 13.64 -37.60 -15.75
C ALA A 33 13.17 -36.67 -14.63
N VAL A 34 13.29 -35.35 -14.82
CA VAL A 34 12.83 -34.35 -13.85
C VAL A 34 11.31 -34.46 -13.63
N PHE A 35 10.51 -34.37 -14.69
CA PHE A 35 9.05 -34.37 -14.57
C PHE A 35 8.49 -35.71 -14.08
N THR A 36 9.11 -36.83 -14.46
CA THR A 36 8.74 -38.15 -13.94
C THR A 36 8.97 -38.22 -12.43
N ARG A 37 10.07 -37.65 -11.92
CA ARG A 37 10.32 -37.57 -10.48
C ARG A 37 9.28 -36.70 -9.78
N LEU A 38 8.91 -35.55 -10.34
CA LEU A 38 7.84 -34.70 -9.79
C LEU A 38 6.51 -35.45 -9.70
N VAL A 39 6.12 -36.19 -10.74
CA VAL A 39 4.91 -37.02 -10.74
C VAL A 39 5.00 -38.15 -9.71
N ASN A 40 6.18 -38.76 -9.52
CA ASN A 40 6.38 -39.84 -8.55
C ASN A 40 6.28 -39.38 -7.09
N LEU A 41 6.35 -38.08 -6.79
CA LEU A 41 6.05 -37.54 -5.46
C LEU A 41 4.55 -37.62 -5.12
N GLY A 42 3.71 -37.90 -6.10
CA GLY A 42 2.25 -38.01 -5.96
C GLY A 42 1.54 -36.69 -6.22
N ASN A 43 0.20 -36.75 -6.23
CA ASN A 43 -0.62 -35.57 -6.44
C ASN A 43 -0.45 -34.58 -5.28
N GLY A 44 -0.19 -33.32 -5.60
CA GLY A 44 0.08 -32.31 -4.58
C GLY A 44 0.69 -31.04 -5.15
N MET A 45 1.15 -30.19 -4.24
CA MET A 45 1.81 -28.94 -4.57
C MET A 45 3.24 -28.94 -4.05
N LEU A 46 4.17 -28.53 -4.90
CA LEU A 46 5.59 -28.43 -4.60
C LEU A 46 6.02 -26.97 -4.61
N GLN A 47 6.84 -26.60 -3.64
CA GLN A 47 7.46 -25.28 -3.53
C GLN A 47 8.76 -25.23 -4.34
N SER A 48 9.21 -24.02 -4.69
CA SER A 48 10.44 -23.81 -5.49
C SER A 48 11.65 -24.64 -5.03
N HIS A 49 11.94 -24.69 -3.72
CA HIS A 49 13.06 -25.48 -3.19
C HIS A 49 12.93 -26.98 -3.43
N GLN A 50 11.71 -27.53 -3.45
CA GLN A 50 11.44 -28.93 -3.74
C GLN A 50 11.62 -29.23 -5.24
N ILE A 51 11.14 -28.32 -6.10
CA ILE A 51 11.35 -28.41 -7.56
C ILE A 51 12.84 -28.44 -7.88
N ILE A 52 13.61 -27.54 -7.28
CA ILE A 52 15.07 -27.46 -7.46
C ILE A 52 15.78 -28.70 -6.89
N ALA A 53 15.33 -29.23 -5.74
CA ALA A 53 15.88 -30.45 -5.17
C ALA A 53 15.69 -31.66 -6.09
N GLU A 54 14.49 -31.81 -6.69
CA GLU A 54 14.23 -32.88 -7.64
C GLU A 54 15.01 -32.71 -8.94
N TYR A 55 15.15 -31.48 -9.45
CA TYR A 55 16.04 -31.18 -10.58
C TYR A 55 17.49 -31.60 -10.31
N ASN A 56 18.04 -31.20 -9.17
CA ASN A 56 19.40 -31.52 -8.76
C ASN A 56 19.64 -33.03 -8.57
N THR A 57 18.58 -33.76 -8.21
CA THR A 57 18.64 -35.22 -8.02
C THR A 57 18.44 -35.97 -9.34
N ALA A 58 17.64 -35.42 -10.26
CA ALA A 58 17.39 -36.02 -11.57
C ALA A 58 18.63 -35.98 -12.47
N ILE A 59 19.41 -34.90 -12.39
CA ILE A 59 20.52 -34.64 -13.32
C ILE A 59 21.86 -34.65 -12.54
N PRO A 60 22.80 -35.55 -12.88
CA PRO A 60 24.14 -35.56 -12.29
C PRO A 60 24.86 -34.21 -12.43
N GLU A 61 25.71 -33.86 -11.47
CA GLU A 61 26.42 -32.56 -11.45
C GLU A 61 27.20 -32.28 -12.75
N ALA A 62 27.86 -33.29 -13.32
CA ALA A 62 28.61 -33.16 -14.57
C ALA A 62 27.73 -32.86 -15.81
N GLU A 63 26.45 -33.21 -15.77
CA GLU A 63 25.47 -32.90 -16.82
C GLU A 63 24.76 -31.57 -16.55
N ARG A 64 24.53 -31.22 -15.26
CA ARG A 64 24.05 -29.90 -14.86
C ARG A 64 24.99 -28.79 -15.31
N GLU A 65 26.31 -28.97 -15.22
CA GLU A 65 27.27 -27.97 -15.75
C GLU A 65 27.13 -27.72 -17.26
N LYS A 66 26.61 -28.69 -18.03
CA LYS A 66 26.34 -28.50 -19.47
C LYS A 66 25.01 -27.79 -19.74
N LEU A 67 24.11 -27.79 -18.75
CA LEU A 67 22.79 -27.17 -18.78
C LEU A 67 22.74 -25.83 -18.02
N LYS A 68 23.86 -25.43 -17.40
CA LYS A 68 23.95 -24.34 -16.41
C LYS A 68 23.67 -22.93 -16.94
N ASP A 69 23.48 -22.79 -18.25
CA ASP A 69 23.03 -21.57 -18.94
C ASP A 69 21.89 -21.88 -19.95
N GLY A 70 21.22 -23.01 -19.76
CA GLY A 70 20.12 -23.46 -20.61
C GLY A 70 18.80 -22.83 -20.20
N ALA A 71 17.95 -22.54 -21.18
CA ALA A 71 16.64 -21.92 -20.98
C ALA A 71 15.73 -22.68 -19.99
N PHE A 72 15.95 -23.98 -19.81
CA PHE A 72 15.19 -24.82 -18.88
C PHE A 72 15.57 -24.63 -17.40
N GLU A 73 16.86 -24.54 -17.09
CA GLU A 73 17.29 -24.34 -15.70
C GLU A 73 16.80 -22.99 -15.17
N ASP A 74 16.87 -21.94 -16.01
CA ASP A 74 16.32 -20.63 -15.70
C ASP A 74 14.81 -20.68 -15.41
N VAL A 75 14.06 -21.46 -16.20
CA VAL A 75 12.63 -21.65 -15.99
C VAL A 75 12.33 -22.37 -14.68
N LEU A 76 13.05 -23.45 -14.36
CA LEU A 76 12.85 -24.18 -13.10
C LEU A 76 13.27 -23.36 -11.88
N ARG A 77 14.33 -22.55 -11.99
CA ARG A 77 14.74 -21.62 -10.94
C ARG A 77 13.74 -20.49 -10.74
N ALA A 78 13.09 -20.05 -11.82
CA ALA A 78 12.02 -19.06 -11.77
C ALA A 78 10.67 -19.63 -11.31
N ALA A 79 10.49 -20.96 -11.33
CA ALA A 79 9.28 -21.61 -10.87
C ALA A 79 9.09 -21.41 -9.35
N GLN A 80 7.96 -20.79 -8.99
CA GLN A 80 7.62 -20.50 -7.59
C GLN A 80 6.88 -21.67 -6.95
N GLU A 81 6.01 -22.31 -7.72
CA GLU A 81 5.29 -23.51 -7.31
C GLU A 81 4.98 -24.43 -8.50
N ALA A 82 4.80 -25.71 -8.21
CA ALA A 82 4.34 -26.72 -9.16
C ALA A 82 3.12 -27.46 -8.61
N ILE A 83 2.08 -27.61 -9.42
CA ILE A 83 0.90 -28.42 -9.14
C ILE A 83 1.04 -29.74 -9.90
N VAL A 84 1.01 -30.85 -9.18
CA VAL A 84 1.15 -32.19 -9.74
C VAL A 84 -0.19 -32.90 -9.63
N ILE A 85 -0.77 -33.23 -10.79
CA ILE A 85 -1.96 -34.08 -10.91
C ILE A 85 -1.71 -35.02 -12.08
N SER A 86 -1.28 -36.25 -11.79
CA SER A 86 -0.81 -37.19 -12.81
C SER A 86 -1.81 -37.37 -13.97
N PRO A 87 -1.37 -37.30 -15.25
CA PRO A 87 0.01 -37.23 -15.73
C PRO A 87 0.55 -35.80 -15.95
N TRP A 88 -0.11 -34.78 -15.39
CA TRP A 88 0.18 -33.36 -15.63
C TRP A 88 0.97 -32.72 -14.49
N VAL A 89 1.90 -31.84 -14.86
CA VAL A 89 2.60 -30.93 -13.95
C VAL A 89 2.41 -29.51 -14.45
N ALA A 90 1.72 -28.67 -13.68
CA ALA A 90 1.57 -27.25 -13.97
C ALA A 90 2.58 -26.43 -13.16
N LEU A 91 3.28 -25.50 -13.80
CA LEU A 91 4.29 -24.63 -13.20
C LEU A 91 3.80 -23.18 -13.20
N ALA A 92 3.90 -22.50 -12.06
CA ALA A 92 3.79 -21.05 -11.97
C ALA A 92 5.19 -20.45 -11.98
N ILE A 93 5.53 -19.75 -13.05
CA ILE A 93 6.89 -19.30 -13.33
C ILE A 93 6.91 -17.78 -13.21
N ARG A 94 7.89 -17.27 -12.47
CA ARG A 94 8.06 -15.84 -12.20
C ARG A 94 9.42 -15.37 -12.69
N PRO A 95 9.57 -15.03 -14.00
CA PRO A 95 10.87 -14.64 -14.55
C PRO A 95 11.44 -13.36 -13.92
N ARG A 96 10.56 -12.45 -13.47
CA ARG A 96 10.92 -11.21 -12.79
C ARG A 96 9.76 -10.72 -11.91
N PRO A 97 10.02 -9.82 -10.94
CA PRO A 97 8.96 -9.26 -10.11
C PRO A 97 7.81 -8.64 -10.89
N GLY A 98 6.58 -9.07 -10.56
CA GLY A 98 5.33 -8.67 -11.17
C GLY A 98 4.99 -9.37 -12.49
N VAL A 99 5.82 -10.30 -12.97
CA VAL A 99 5.58 -10.99 -14.25
C VAL A 99 5.50 -12.48 -14.02
N TRP A 100 4.38 -13.06 -14.44
CA TRP A 100 4.03 -14.45 -14.26
C TRP A 100 3.68 -15.10 -15.59
N GLU A 101 4.13 -16.33 -15.76
CA GLU A 101 3.79 -17.20 -16.88
C GLU A 101 3.39 -18.56 -16.31
N TYR A 102 2.31 -19.15 -16.84
CA TYR A 102 1.78 -20.43 -16.38
C TYR A 102 1.81 -21.43 -17.52
N VAL A 103 2.29 -22.63 -17.22
CA VAL A 103 2.38 -23.71 -18.20
C VAL A 103 2.00 -25.02 -17.55
N ARG A 104 1.52 -25.98 -18.34
CA ARG A 104 1.42 -27.38 -17.93
C ARG A 104 2.16 -28.30 -18.89
N VAL A 105 2.73 -29.35 -18.33
CA VAL A 105 3.49 -30.37 -19.05
C VAL A 105 2.80 -31.72 -18.85
N ASN A 106 2.47 -32.38 -19.96
CA ASN A 106 2.06 -33.79 -19.93
C ASN A 106 3.32 -34.65 -19.95
N VAL A 107 3.58 -35.40 -18.89
CA VAL A 107 4.82 -36.18 -18.77
C VAL A 107 4.82 -37.39 -19.69
N SER A 108 3.65 -37.93 -20.05
CA SER A 108 3.53 -39.09 -20.95
C SER A 108 3.68 -38.71 -22.42
N GLU A 109 3.14 -37.56 -22.81
CA GLU A 109 3.15 -37.09 -24.21
C GLU A 109 4.27 -36.10 -24.51
N LEU A 110 4.97 -35.61 -23.48
CA LEU A 110 5.97 -34.53 -23.56
C LEU A 110 5.45 -33.29 -24.28
N ALA A 111 4.18 -32.98 -24.03
CA ALA A 111 3.50 -31.80 -24.56
C ALA A 111 3.51 -30.68 -23.52
N VAL A 112 3.74 -29.45 -23.99
CA VAL A 112 3.71 -28.22 -23.16
C VAL A 112 2.61 -27.31 -23.67
N GLU A 113 1.76 -26.91 -22.74
CA GLU A 113 0.66 -26.00 -22.99
C GLU A 113 0.82 -24.78 -22.09
N GLU A 114 0.59 -23.60 -22.66
CA GLU A 114 0.48 -22.36 -21.90
C GLU A 114 -0.92 -22.30 -21.27
N LEU A 115 -0.99 -21.83 -20.04
CA LEU A 115 -2.22 -21.65 -19.31
C LEU A 115 -2.46 -20.16 -19.07
N SER A 116 -3.69 -19.73 -19.23
CA SER A 116 -4.15 -18.49 -18.63
C SER A 116 -4.21 -18.63 -17.11
N VAL A 117 -4.24 -17.49 -16.41
CA VAL A 117 -4.42 -17.45 -14.94
C VAL A 117 -5.63 -18.27 -14.48
N PRO A 118 -6.86 -18.11 -15.04
CA PRO A 118 -8.01 -18.87 -14.57
C PRO A 118 -7.85 -20.38 -14.82
N GLU A 119 -7.25 -20.80 -15.94
CA GLU A 119 -6.99 -22.23 -16.20
C GLU A 119 -5.98 -22.82 -15.21
N TYR A 120 -4.92 -22.08 -14.86
CA TYR A 120 -3.96 -22.50 -13.85
C TYR A 120 -4.61 -22.64 -12.47
N LEU A 121 -5.39 -21.63 -12.05
CA LEU A 121 -6.08 -21.66 -10.76
C LEU A 121 -7.13 -22.77 -10.70
N GLN A 122 -7.86 -23.01 -11.79
CA GLN A 122 -8.79 -24.14 -11.91
C GLN A 122 -8.07 -25.49 -11.81
N PHE A 123 -6.89 -25.63 -12.40
CA PHE A 123 -6.08 -26.83 -12.24
C PHE A 123 -5.59 -26.99 -10.79
N LYS A 124 -5.22 -25.90 -10.12
CA LYS A 124 -4.83 -25.89 -8.70
C LYS A 124 -5.99 -26.31 -7.77
N GLU A 125 -7.21 -25.88 -8.07
CA GLU A 125 -8.42 -26.23 -7.31
C GLU A 125 -8.69 -27.74 -7.30
N GLN A 126 -8.31 -28.48 -8.34
CA GLN A 126 -8.51 -29.93 -8.43
C GLN A 126 -7.77 -30.73 -7.35
N LEU A 127 -6.75 -30.14 -6.72
CA LEU A 127 -6.08 -30.74 -5.55
C LEU A 127 -7.00 -30.84 -4.33
N VAL A 128 -8.03 -30.00 -4.26
CA VAL A 128 -8.94 -29.88 -3.11
C VAL A 128 -10.35 -30.31 -3.48
N GLU A 129 -10.85 -29.84 -4.62
CA GLU A 129 -12.20 -30.08 -5.11
C GLU A 129 -12.11 -30.93 -6.39
N GLY A 130 -12.52 -32.21 -6.33
CA GLY A 130 -12.27 -33.16 -7.42
C GLY A 130 -12.98 -32.86 -8.76
N SER A 131 -14.07 -32.08 -8.78
CA SER A 131 -14.80 -31.75 -10.01
C SER A 131 -15.12 -30.26 -10.10
N ASN A 132 -14.91 -29.68 -11.29
CA ASN A 132 -15.26 -28.30 -11.61
C ASN A 132 -16.76 -28.03 -11.45
N LYS A 133 -17.10 -26.90 -10.82
CA LYS A 133 -18.45 -26.33 -10.91
C LYS A 133 -18.50 -25.40 -12.13
N ASP A 134 -19.63 -25.41 -12.84
CA ASP A 134 -19.77 -24.69 -14.12
C ASP A 134 -19.72 -23.16 -13.98
N PHE A 135 -20.02 -22.61 -12.80
CA PHE A 135 -20.03 -21.16 -12.56
C PHE A 135 -19.39 -20.83 -11.21
N VAL A 136 -18.09 -20.51 -11.23
CA VAL A 136 -17.34 -19.97 -10.09
C VAL A 136 -17.20 -18.46 -10.27
N LEU A 137 -17.37 -17.68 -9.20
CA LEU A 137 -17.14 -16.23 -9.24
C LEU A 137 -15.65 -15.95 -9.50
N GLU A 138 -15.36 -15.26 -10.60
CA GLU A 138 -14.02 -14.75 -10.91
C GLU A 138 -13.96 -13.26 -10.62
N LEU A 139 -12.99 -12.86 -9.80
CA LEU A 139 -12.66 -11.47 -9.51
C LEU A 139 -11.53 -11.03 -10.44
N ASP A 140 -11.86 -10.11 -11.35
CA ASP A 140 -10.93 -9.54 -12.32
C ASP A 140 -11.00 -8.01 -12.27
N PHE A 141 -9.99 -7.39 -11.64
CA PHE A 141 -9.88 -5.94 -11.52
C PHE A 141 -9.10 -5.30 -12.68
N GLU A 142 -8.51 -6.07 -13.59
CA GLU A 142 -7.70 -5.52 -14.69
C GLU A 142 -8.50 -4.57 -15.60
N PRO A 143 -9.74 -4.91 -16.04
CA PRO A 143 -10.52 -4.03 -16.92
C PRO A 143 -10.89 -2.70 -16.27
N PHE A 144 -11.09 -2.68 -14.95
CA PHE A 144 -11.45 -1.46 -14.21
C PHE A 144 -10.29 -0.48 -14.10
N ASN A 145 -9.05 -0.98 -14.19
CA ASN A 145 -7.83 -0.19 -14.11
C ASN A 145 -7.19 0.08 -15.48
N ALA A 146 -7.88 -0.22 -16.59
CA ALA A 146 -7.33 -0.07 -17.94
C ALA A 146 -7.05 1.39 -18.35
N SER A 147 -7.78 2.35 -17.75
CA SER A 147 -7.56 3.78 -17.98
C SER A 147 -6.34 4.35 -17.25
N PHE A 148 -5.80 3.63 -16.27
CA PHE A 148 -4.64 4.07 -15.50
C PHE A 148 -3.35 3.63 -16.20
N PRO A 149 -2.43 4.56 -16.47
CA PRO A 149 -1.15 4.21 -17.08
C PRO A 149 -0.33 3.34 -16.10
N ARG A 150 0.35 2.32 -16.63
CA ARG A 150 1.19 1.43 -15.82
C ARG A 150 2.66 1.46 -16.26
N PRO A 151 3.62 1.57 -15.34
CA PRO A 151 5.03 1.32 -15.64
C PRO A 151 5.25 -0.15 -15.98
N SER A 152 6.22 -0.44 -16.86
CA SER A 152 6.60 -1.82 -17.25
C SER A 152 7.94 -2.28 -16.65
N LEU A 153 8.68 -1.36 -16.03
CA LEU A 153 10.00 -1.61 -15.46
C LEU A 153 9.89 -1.95 -13.97
N SER A 154 10.44 -3.09 -13.54
CA SER A 154 10.37 -3.53 -12.14
C SER A 154 10.99 -2.52 -11.16
N LYS A 155 11.96 -1.70 -11.60
CA LYS A 155 12.54 -0.61 -10.79
C LYS A 155 11.55 0.52 -10.44
N SER A 156 10.42 0.58 -11.14
CA SER A 156 9.38 1.60 -10.92
C SER A 156 8.32 1.18 -9.91
N ILE A 157 8.28 -0.10 -9.53
CA ILE A 157 7.39 -0.61 -8.47
C ILE A 157 7.66 0.15 -7.18
N GLY A 158 6.59 0.60 -6.50
CA GLY A 158 6.68 1.38 -5.28
C GLY A 158 7.12 2.83 -5.45
N ASN A 159 7.27 3.32 -6.69
CA ASN A 159 7.56 4.73 -7.01
C ASN A 159 6.40 5.36 -7.79
N GLY A 160 5.17 5.02 -7.39
CA GLY A 160 3.95 5.33 -8.13
C GLY A 160 3.71 6.83 -8.31
N VAL A 161 3.93 7.64 -7.26
CA VAL A 161 3.78 9.11 -7.33
C VAL A 161 4.71 9.75 -8.36
N GLN A 162 5.96 9.28 -8.47
CA GLN A 162 6.90 9.79 -9.47
C GLN A 162 6.44 9.47 -10.90
N PHE A 163 5.86 8.29 -11.09
CA PHE A 163 5.28 7.91 -12.38
C PHE A 163 4.04 8.76 -12.70
N LEU A 164 3.15 8.95 -11.72
CA LEU A 164 1.96 9.77 -11.85
C LEU A 164 2.30 11.24 -12.15
N ASN A 165 3.31 11.81 -11.48
CA ASN A 165 3.80 13.16 -11.75
C ASN A 165 4.27 13.32 -13.20
N ARG A 166 4.99 12.32 -13.75
CA ARG A 166 5.40 12.33 -15.17
C ARG A 166 4.21 12.25 -16.11
N HIS A 167 3.25 11.39 -15.80
CA HIS A 167 2.06 11.23 -16.63
C HIS A 167 1.19 12.49 -16.61
N LEU A 168 0.91 13.05 -15.43
CA LEU A 168 0.12 14.27 -15.27
C LEU A 168 0.82 15.46 -15.94
N SER A 169 2.11 15.69 -15.68
CA SER A 169 2.86 16.76 -16.34
C SER A 169 2.81 16.65 -17.87
N SER A 170 2.99 15.45 -18.43
CA SER A 170 2.84 15.23 -19.86
C SER A 170 1.44 15.57 -20.36
N LYS A 171 0.39 15.14 -19.66
CA LYS A 171 -1.00 15.43 -20.02
C LYS A 171 -1.30 16.93 -19.99
N LEU A 172 -0.83 17.64 -18.95
CA LEU A 172 -0.98 19.09 -18.81
C LEU A 172 -0.24 19.86 -19.93
N PHE A 173 0.87 19.32 -20.43
CA PHE A 173 1.64 19.95 -21.51
C PHE A 173 0.95 19.85 -22.88
N HIS A 174 0.34 18.70 -23.18
CA HIS A 174 -0.25 18.43 -24.50
C HIS A 174 -1.63 19.06 -24.68
N ASP A 175 -2.39 19.27 -23.61
CA ASP A 175 -3.77 19.74 -23.67
C ASP A 175 -4.05 20.87 -22.68
N LYS A 176 -4.35 22.07 -23.21
CA LYS A 176 -4.68 23.24 -22.39
C LYS A 176 -5.97 23.04 -21.59
N GLU A 177 -6.92 22.23 -22.08
CA GLU A 177 -8.15 21.93 -21.33
C GLU A 177 -7.85 21.09 -20.09
N SER A 178 -6.77 20.30 -20.10
CA SER A 178 -6.33 19.50 -18.96
C SER A 178 -5.85 20.32 -17.76
N MET A 179 -5.67 21.64 -17.89
CA MET A 179 -5.38 22.55 -16.76
C MET A 179 -6.63 23.06 -16.02
N TYR A 180 -7.83 22.96 -16.61
CA TYR A 180 -9.06 23.36 -15.92
C TYR A 180 -9.35 22.58 -14.64
N PRO A 181 -9.11 21.26 -14.55
CA PRO A 181 -9.19 20.53 -13.29
C PRO A 181 -8.37 21.18 -12.17
N LEU A 182 -7.14 21.61 -12.45
CA LEU A 182 -6.29 22.28 -11.45
C LEU A 182 -6.86 23.64 -11.05
N LEU A 183 -7.32 24.44 -12.01
CA LEU A 183 -7.99 25.71 -11.73
C LEU A 183 -9.24 25.51 -10.85
N ASN A 184 -10.08 24.55 -11.20
CA ASN A 184 -11.31 24.25 -10.46
C ASN A 184 -10.99 23.71 -9.06
N PHE A 185 -9.96 22.88 -8.94
CA PHE A 185 -9.46 22.39 -7.65
C PHE A 185 -9.05 23.55 -6.74
N LEU A 186 -8.20 24.46 -7.23
CA LEU A 186 -7.74 25.62 -6.46
C LEU A 186 -8.88 26.59 -6.10
N ARG A 187 -9.94 26.68 -6.91
CA ARG A 187 -11.12 27.53 -6.63
C ARG A 187 -12.11 26.90 -5.65
N ALA A 188 -12.27 25.58 -5.70
CA ALA A 188 -13.16 24.85 -4.79
C ALA A 188 -12.57 24.68 -3.39
N HIS A 189 -11.28 24.99 -3.23
CA HIS A 189 -10.55 24.75 -2.00
C HIS A 189 -11.00 25.65 -0.85
N ASN A 190 -11.57 25.01 0.18
CA ASN A 190 -12.18 25.67 1.32
C ASN A 190 -11.95 24.84 2.59
N TYR A 191 -11.75 25.51 3.72
CA TYR A 191 -11.68 24.87 5.02
C TYR A 191 -12.55 25.64 6.04
N LYS A 192 -13.58 24.97 6.59
CA LYS A 192 -14.52 25.55 7.57
C LYS A 192 -15.09 26.93 7.16
N GLY A 193 -15.39 27.11 5.87
CA GLY A 193 -15.91 28.36 5.31
C GLY A 193 -14.84 29.37 4.90
N MET A 194 -13.56 29.14 5.21
CA MET A 194 -12.45 29.95 4.72
C MET A 194 -12.05 29.50 3.32
N THR A 195 -12.30 30.34 2.31
CA THR A 195 -11.79 30.14 0.95
C THR A 195 -10.27 30.30 0.93
N MET A 196 -9.59 29.41 0.22
CA MET A 196 -8.13 29.41 0.08
C MET A 196 -7.74 29.44 -1.40
N MET A 197 -6.49 29.79 -1.66
CA MET A 197 -5.89 29.86 -2.99
C MET A 197 -6.57 30.86 -3.94
N LEU A 198 -7.70 30.52 -4.55
CA LEU A 198 -8.39 31.32 -5.56
C LEU A 198 -9.85 31.59 -5.18
N ASN A 199 -10.33 32.82 -5.40
CA ASN A 199 -11.76 33.15 -5.27
C ASN A 199 -12.50 33.21 -6.61
N ASP A 200 -13.79 33.54 -6.56
CA ASP A 200 -14.70 33.54 -7.71
C ASP A 200 -14.43 34.58 -8.81
N ARG A 201 -13.45 35.48 -8.61
CA ARG A 201 -12.99 36.44 -9.63
C ARG A 201 -12.23 35.73 -10.75
N ILE A 202 -11.58 34.61 -10.46
CA ILE A 202 -10.77 33.86 -11.43
C ILE A 202 -11.64 32.72 -12.00
N ARG A 203 -12.11 32.87 -13.24
CA ARG A 203 -13.01 31.88 -13.90
C ARG A 203 -12.42 31.22 -15.14
N SER A 204 -11.24 31.63 -15.56
CA SER A 204 -10.55 31.09 -16.73
C SER A 204 -9.04 31.03 -16.50
N LEU A 205 -8.35 30.20 -17.28
CA LEU A 205 -6.88 30.11 -17.25
C LEU A 205 -6.22 31.44 -17.63
N SER A 206 -6.81 32.21 -18.54
CA SER A 206 -6.32 33.54 -18.92
C SER A 206 -6.43 34.55 -17.77
N ALA A 207 -7.54 34.52 -17.01
CA ALA A 207 -7.71 35.35 -15.83
C ALA A 207 -6.72 34.95 -14.72
N LEU A 208 -6.50 33.65 -14.53
CA LEU A 208 -5.52 33.14 -13.57
C LEU A 208 -4.12 33.65 -13.92
N GLN A 209 -3.65 33.41 -15.14
CA GLN A 209 -2.31 33.84 -15.58
C GLN A 209 -2.13 35.37 -15.45
N GLY A 210 -3.16 36.15 -15.80
CA GLY A 210 -3.15 37.60 -15.64
C GLY A 210 -3.11 38.07 -14.17
N ALA A 211 -3.78 37.36 -13.27
CA ALA A 211 -3.75 37.64 -11.84
C ALA A 211 -2.39 37.30 -11.22
N LEU A 212 -1.83 36.13 -11.55
CA LEU A 212 -0.53 35.68 -11.05
C LEU A 212 0.61 36.64 -11.44
N ARG A 213 0.68 37.09 -12.70
CA ARG A 213 1.69 38.07 -13.16
C ARG A 213 1.59 39.42 -12.44
N LYS A 214 0.37 39.92 -12.22
CA LYS A 214 0.14 41.16 -11.45
C LYS A 214 0.54 41.01 -9.99
N ALA A 215 0.32 39.83 -9.40
CA ALA A 215 0.73 39.54 -8.04
C ALA A 215 2.26 39.45 -7.93
N GLU A 216 2.93 38.80 -8.88
CA GLU A 216 4.39 38.73 -8.98
C GLU A 216 5.04 40.13 -9.10
N GLU A 217 4.53 40.99 -9.98
CA GLU A 217 4.98 42.38 -10.11
C GLU A 217 4.83 43.16 -8.78
N HIS A 218 3.72 42.94 -8.08
CA HIS A 218 3.48 43.57 -6.79
C HIS A 218 4.45 43.08 -5.71
N LEU A 219 4.66 41.76 -5.60
CA LEU A 219 5.57 41.17 -4.62
C LEU A 219 7.02 41.55 -4.86
N SER A 220 7.44 41.69 -6.12
CA SER A 220 8.81 42.09 -6.48
C SER A 220 9.20 43.48 -5.97
N GLY A 221 8.22 44.33 -5.63
CA GLY A 221 8.44 45.63 -5.00
C GLY A 221 8.52 45.61 -3.47
N LEU A 222 8.29 44.45 -2.82
CA LEU A 222 8.24 44.31 -1.37
C LEU A 222 9.51 43.64 -0.82
N PRO A 223 9.92 43.95 0.43
CA PRO A 223 10.92 43.15 1.15
C PRO A 223 10.51 41.68 1.26
N ALA A 224 11.47 40.77 1.16
CA ALA A 224 11.25 39.32 1.14
C ALA A 224 10.51 38.78 2.39
N ASP A 225 10.73 39.40 3.54
CA ASP A 225 10.17 39.06 4.84
C ASP A 225 8.82 39.75 5.13
N THR A 226 8.30 40.56 4.21
CA THR A 226 7.00 41.24 4.36
C THR A 226 5.91 40.21 4.65
N PRO A 227 5.19 40.30 5.79
CA PRO A 227 4.13 39.35 6.15
C PRO A 227 2.95 39.39 5.18
N TYR A 228 2.26 38.26 5.00
CA TYR A 228 1.06 38.16 4.15
C TYR A 228 -0.03 39.18 4.54
N SER A 229 -0.15 39.52 5.83
CA SER A 229 -1.09 40.53 6.33
C SER A 229 -0.94 41.90 5.68
N ASP A 230 0.25 42.24 5.17
CA ASP A 230 0.54 43.58 4.69
C ASP A 230 0.15 43.77 3.22
N PHE A 231 0.06 42.66 2.46
CA PHE A 231 -0.30 42.67 1.04
C PHE A 231 -1.57 41.87 0.70
N HIS A 232 -2.24 41.26 1.69
CA HIS A 232 -3.42 40.40 1.44
C HIS A 232 -4.55 41.13 0.70
N HIS A 233 -4.79 42.42 0.99
CA HIS A 233 -5.89 43.16 0.37
C HIS A 233 -5.70 43.25 -1.14
N ARG A 234 -4.46 43.48 -1.57
CA ARG A 234 -4.12 43.53 -2.99
C ARG A 234 -4.26 42.16 -3.65
N PHE A 235 -3.87 41.09 -2.96
CA PHE A 235 -4.06 39.71 -3.43
C PHE A 235 -5.54 39.39 -3.64
N GLN A 236 -6.37 39.73 -2.67
CA GLN A 236 -7.81 39.46 -2.72
C GLN A 236 -8.50 40.18 -3.89
N GLU A 237 -8.10 41.43 -4.18
CA GLU A 237 -8.57 42.18 -5.36
C GLU A 237 -8.24 41.46 -6.68
N LEU A 238 -7.06 40.83 -6.75
CA LEU A 238 -6.60 40.04 -7.90
C LEU A 238 -7.25 38.66 -7.98
N GLY A 239 -7.96 38.25 -6.94
CA GLY A 239 -8.63 36.95 -6.86
C GLY A 239 -7.84 35.87 -6.12
N LEU A 240 -6.77 36.24 -5.42
CA LEU A 240 -5.90 35.34 -4.66
C LEU A 240 -6.23 35.43 -3.17
N GLU A 241 -6.63 34.32 -2.56
CA GLU A 241 -6.93 34.21 -1.12
C GLU A 241 -5.70 33.74 -0.33
N LYS A 242 -5.86 33.36 0.95
CA LYS A 242 -4.77 32.82 1.78
C LYS A 242 -4.28 31.46 1.29
N GLY A 243 -3.05 31.08 1.66
CA GLY A 243 -2.47 29.76 1.36
C GLY A 243 -1.23 29.79 0.46
N TRP A 244 -0.87 30.93 -0.13
CA TRP A 244 0.30 31.05 -1.01
C TRP A 244 1.63 31.10 -0.25
N GLY A 245 1.61 31.55 1.01
CA GLY A 245 2.80 31.75 1.84
C GLY A 245 2.52 32.71 3.00
N ASP A 246 3.32 32.59 4.06
CA ASP A 246 3.32 33.50 5.23
C ASP A 246 4.00 34.85 4.97
N CYS A 247 4.93 34.91 4.01
CA CYS A 247 5.63 36.13 3.61
C CYS A 247 5.72 36.31 2.10
N ALA A 248 6.11 37.51 1.65
CA ALA A 248 6.23 37.87 0.25
C ALA A 248 7.12 36.91 -0.55
N LYS A 249 8.29 36.53 0.00
CA LYS A 249 9.19 35.58 -0.66
C LYS A 249 8.53 34.25 -0.95
N ARG A 250 7.85 33.67 0.04
CA ARG A 250 7.25 32.34 -0.10
C ARG A 250 6.02 32.37 -1.00
N ALA A 251 5.20 33.42 -0.89
CA ALA A 251 4.11 33.66 -1.83
C ALA A 251 4.63 33.75 -3.27
N GLN A 252 5.74 34.47 -3.49
CA GLN A 252 6.38 34.55 -4.80
C GLN A 252 6.88 33.20 -5.31
N GLU A 253 7.55 32.41 -4.47
CA GLU A 253 8.00 31.05 -4.83
C GLU A 253 6.82 30.16 -5.27
N THR A 254 5.71 30.16 -4.52
CA THR A 254 4.51 29.39 -4.87
C THR A 254 3.84 29.89 -6.16
N LEU A 255 3.78 31.21 -6.37
CA LEU A 255 3.25 31.80 -7.61
C LEU A 255 4.08 31.41 -8.82
N HIS A 256 5.41 31.43 -8.70
CA HIS A 256 6.32 31.04 -9.78
C HIS A 256 6.12 29.57 -10.15
N LEU A 257 5.98 28.66 -9.17
CA LEU A 257 5.69 27.25 -9.46
C LEU A 257 4.41 27.08 -10.31
N LEU A 258 3.34 27.82 -9.99
CA LEU A 258 2.10 27.75 -10.77
C LEU A 258 2.23 28.41 -12.15
N LEU A 259 2.96 29.51 -12.26
CA LEU A 259 3.26 30.16 -13.55
C LEU A 259 4.06 29.22 -14.47
N ASP A 260 5.09 28.57 -13.93
CA ASP A 260 5.89 27.57 -14.65
C ASP A 260 5.02 26.41 -15.11
N LEU A 261 4.10 25.91 -14.27
CA LEU A 261 3.14 24.88 -14.66
C LEU A 261 2.14 25.32 -15.74
N LEU A 262 1.76 26.59 -15.77
CA LEU A 262 0.87 27.12 -16.81
C LEU A 262 1.59 27.33 -18.16
N GLU A 263 2.91 27.49 -18.14
CA GLU A 263 3.72 27.74 -19.34
C GLU A 263 4.37 26.46 -19.89
N ALA A 264 5.03 25.69 -19.03
CA ALA A 264 5.75 24.47 -19.37
C ALA A 264 5.73 23.47 -18.21
N PRO A 265 4.63 22.69 -18.03
CA PRO A 265 4.53 21.73 -16.94
C PRO A 265 5.62 20.66 -16.97
N ASP A 266 6.36 20.52 -15.87
CA ASP A 266 7.30 19.42 -15.64
C ASP A 266 6.98 18.66 -14.33
N PRO A 267 7.46 17.40 -14.19
CA PRO A 267 7.08 16.56 -13.06
C PRO A 267 7.57 17.10 -11.70
N SER A 268 8.74 17.75 -11.65
CA SER A 268 9.33 18.27 -10.41
C SER A 268 8.59 19.49 -9.91
N THR A 269 8.24 20.40 -10.82
CA THR A 269 7.45 21.59 -10.49
C THR A 269 6.03 21.19 -10.07
N LEU A 270 5.42 20.21 -10.73
CA LEU A 270 4.09 19.71 -10.37
C LEU A 270 4.07 19.13 -8.95
N GLU A 271 5.05 18.28 -8.63
CA GLU A 271 5.21 17.69 -7.30
C GLU A 271 5.37 18.76 -6.22
N LYS A 272 6.27 19.73 -6.45
CA LYS A 272 6.52 20.83 -5.52
C LYS A 272 5.28 21.69 -5.32
N PHE A 273 4.57 22.03 -6.40
CA PHE A 273 3.36 22.85 -6.31
C PHE A 273 2.24 22.12 -5.58
N LEU A 274 1.91 20.88 -5.96
CA LEU A 274 0.87 20.12 -5.27
C LEU A 274 1.22 19.90 -3.79
N GLY A 275 2.50 19.69 -3.48
CA GLY A 275 3.00 19.56 -2.10
C GLY A 275 3.03 20.86 -1.30
N THR A 276 2.83 22.03 -1.92
CA THR A 276 2.72 23.32 -1.21
C THR A 276 1.27 23.76 -1.00
N ILE A 277 0.29 23.11 -1.64
CA ILE A 277 -1.13 23.44 -1.45
C ILE A 277 -1.57 23.04 -0.03
N PRO A 278 -2.26 23.92 0.71
CA PRO A 278 -2.70 23.66 2.08
C PRO A 278 -3.86 22.66 2.15
N MET A 279 -3.62 21.36 1.99
CA MET A 279 -4.69 20.36 1.86
C MET A 279 -5.06 19.59 3.13
N VAL A 280 -4.10 19.34 4.02
CA VAL A 280 -4.26 18.33 5.08
C VAL A 280 -4.25 18.99 6.45
N PHE A 281 -5.42 19.12 7.07
CA PHE A 281 -5.61 19.68 8.42
C PHE A 281 -6.23 18.68 9.39
N ASN A 282 -7.19 17.88 8.94
CA ASN A 282 -7.87 16.86 9.70
C ASN A 282 -7.50 15.47 9.17
N VAL A 283 -6.81 14.67 9.98
CA VAL A 283 -6.40 13.31 9.61
C VAL A 283 -7.06 12.29 10.52
N VAL A 284 -7.62 11.23 9.93
CA VAL A 284 -8.19 10.09 10.65
C VAL A 284 -7.37 8.84 10.34
N ILE A 285 -6.92 8.14 11.37
CA ILE A 285 -6.10 6.94 11.26
C ILE A 285 -6.87 5.78 11.93
N LEU A 286 -7.13 4.70 11.20
CA LEU A 286 -7.94 3.58 11.68
C LEU A 286 -7.03 2.43 12.11
N SER A 287 -7.16 1.99 13.37
CA SER A 287 -6.48 0.80 13.91
C SER A 287 -7.40 0.10 14.93
N PRO A 288 -8.46 -0.61 14.50
CA PRO A 288 -9.52 -1.09 15.38
C PRO A 288 -9.09 -2.19 16.37
N HIS A 289 -8.37 -3.22 15.91
CA HIS A 289 -7.96 -4.35 16.76
C HIS A 289 -6.86 -3.99 17.77
N GLY A 290 -6.59 -4.95 18.66
CA GLY A 290 -5.50 -4.88 19.65
C GLY A 290 -5.81 -3.99 20.85
N TYR A 291 -4.81 -3.83 21.71
CA TYR A 291 -4.86 -2.93 22.86
C TYR A 291 -4.11 -1.63 22.51
N PHE A 292 -4.78 -0.73 21.80
CA PHE A 292 -4.15 0.52 21.40
C PHE A 292 -4.09 1.51 22.58
N ALA A 293 -2.91 1.69 23.16
CA ALA A 293 -2.61 2.66 24.21
C ALA A 293 -1.11 3.02 24.20
N GLN A 294 -0.73 4.02 25.01
CA GLN A 294 0.65 4.55 25.04
C GLN A 294 1.56 3.86 26.07
N ALA A 295 0.98 3.09 27.00
CA ALA A 295 1.71 2.38 28.05
C ALA A 295 0.99 1.08 28.42
N ASN A 296 1.74 0.12 28.98
CA ASN A 296 1.24 -1.15 29.54
C ASN A 296 0.49 -2.06 28.54
N VAL A 297 0.78 -1.96 27.24
CA VAL A 297 0.09 -2.75 26.21
C VAL A 297 1.01 -3.51 25.24
N LEU A 298 2.27 -3.09 25.08
CA LEU A 298 3.20 -3.76 24.17
C LEU A 298 3.45 -5.19 24.64
N GLY A 299 3.28 -6.15 23.74
CA GLY A 299 3.40 -7.59 24.03
C GLY A 299 2.05 -8.28 24.31
N TYR A 300 0.94 -7.54 24.43
CA TYR A 300 -0.39 -8.14 24.49
C TYR A 300 -0.79 -8.73 23.12
N PRO A 301 -1.71 -9.72 23.09
CA PRO A 301 -2.24 -10.26 21.84
C PRO A 301 -2.70 -9.14 20.90
N ASP A 302 -2.31 -9.28 19.63
CA ASP A 302 -2.60 -8.32 18.55
C ASP A 302 -2.08 -6.88 18.83
N THR A 303 -1.11 -6.72 19.75
CA THR A 303 -0.52 -5.42 20.12
C THR A 303 1.00 -5.46 19.97
N GLY A 304 1.51 -4.83 18.91
CA GLY A 304 2.94 -4.83 18.62
C GLY A 304 3.39 -3.63 17.80
N GLY A 305 4.22 -3.89 16.79
CA GLY A 305 4.87 -2.85 15.97
C GLY A 305 3.91 -1.85 15.32
N GLN A 306 2.67 -2.24 15.00
CA GLN A 306 1.66 -1.33 14.45
C GLN A 306 1.32 -0.17 15.39
N VAL A 307 1.22 -0.42 16.71
CA VAL A 307 0.94 0.65 17.69
C VAL A 307 2.12 1.61 17.77
N VAL A 308 3.34 1.09 17.83
CA VAL A 308 4.56 1.91 17.84
C VAL A 308 4.67 2.73 16.56
N TYR A 309 4.45 2.10 15.40
CA TYR A 309 4.46 2.76 14.09
C TYR A 309 3.51 3.96 14.06
N ILE A 310 2.25 3.77 14.46
CA ILE A 310 1.24 4.84 14.40
C ILE A 310 1.57 5.96 15.40
N LEU A 311 2.01 5.63 16.61
CA LEU A 311 2.38 6.64 17.62
C LEU A 311 3.57 7.51 17.17
N ASP A 312 4.57 6.94 16.51
CA ASP A 312 5.69 7.70 15.95
C ASP A 312 5.28 8.48 14.70
N GLN A 313 4.46 7.87 13.84
CA GLN A 313 3.92 8.50 12.63
C GLN A 313 3.17 9.80 12.96
N VAL A 314 2.24 9.78 13.93
CA VAL A 314 1.43 10.96 14.23
C VAL A 314 2.23 12.11 14.82
N ARG A 315 3.31 11.83 15.57
CA ARG A 315 4.21 12.87 16.09
C ARG A 315 4.94 13.58 14.97
N ALA A 316 5.50 12.81 14.03
CA ALA A 316 6.16 13.37 12.86
C ALA A 316 5.17 14.13 11.95
N MET A 317 3.98 13.55 11.75
CA MET A 317 2.93 14.12 10.92
C MET A 317 2.39 15.44 11.49
N GLU A 318 2.12 15.52 12.80
CA GLU A 318 1.64 16.76 13.43
C GLU A 318 2.67 17.88 13.29
N ASN A 319 3.95 17.60 13.51
CA ASN A 319 5.03 18.57 13.33
C ASN A 319 5.10 19.09 11.89
N GLU A 320 5.00 18.20 10.89
CA GLU A 320 5.00 18.60 9.48
C GLU A 320 3.73 19.40 9.12
N MET A 321 2.56 19.00 9.61
CA MET A 321 1.31 19.72 9.40
C MET A 321 1.38 21.13 9.98
N LEU A 322 1.84 21.29 11.24
CA LEU A 322 2.03 22.59 11.87
C LEU A 322 3.01 23.47 11.09
N LEU A 323 4.12 22.88 10.62
CA LEU A 323 5.10 23.58 9.79
C LEU A 323 4.47 24.07 8.49
N ARG A 324 3.75 23.20 7.76
CA ARG A 324 3.11 23.54 6.48
C ARG A 324 2.06 24.62 6.63
N ILE A 325 1.15 24.48 7.59
CA ILE A 325 0.09 25.45 7.89
C ILE A 325 0.71 26.82 8.15
N LYS A 326 1.74 26.88 9.01
CA LYS A 326 2.46 28.11 9.30
C LYS A 326 3.10 28.68 8.04
N GLN A 327 3.81 27.86 7.28
CA GLN A 327 4.50 28.31 6.07
C GLN A 327 3.53 28.85 5.01
N GLN A 328 2.30 28.35 4.97
CA GLN A 328 1.24 28.79 4.04
C GLN A 328 0.52 30.07 4.51
N GLY A 329 0.89 30.62 5.67
CA GLY A 329 0.28 31.83 6.23
C GLY A 329 -1.12 31.60 6.80
N LEU A 330 -1.38 30.37 7.27
CA LEU A 330 -2.67 29.96 7.81
C LEU A 330 -2.62 29.87 9.34
N ASP A 331 -3.75 30.19 9.97
CA ASP A 331 -3.96 30.07 11.41
C ASP A 331 -4.99 28.96 11.66
N ILE A 332 -4.72 27.78 11.11
CA ILE A 332 -5.57 26.59 11.27
C ILE A 332 -4.93 25.69 12.31
N THR A 333 -5.71 25.26 13.30
CA THR A 333 -5.28 24.21 14.21
C THR A 333 -5.53 22.84 13.55
N PRO A 334 -4.47 22.04 13.28
CA PRO A 334 -4.67 20.69 12.75
C PRO A 334 -5.30 19.78 13.80
N ARG A 335 -5.84 18.63 13.37
CA ARG A 335 -6.37 17.60 14.26
C ARG A 335 -6.05 16.23 13.69
N ILE A 336 -5.45 15.36 14.50
CA ILE A 336 -5.22 13.95 14.14
C ILE A 336 -5.98 13.07 15.11
N LEU A 337 -6.83 12.19 14.60
CA LEU A 337 -7.60 11.22 15.38
C LEU A 337 -7.13 9.80 15.04
N ILE A 338 -6.53 9.11 16.00
CA ILE A 338 -6.28 7.67 15.92
C ILE A 338 -7.52 6.96 16.44
N VAL A 339 -8.31 6.39 15.55
CA VAL A 339 -9.55 5.70 15.88
C VAL A 339 -9.29 4.22 16.10
N THR A 340 -9.70 3.73 17.27
CA THR A 340 -9.51 2.34 17.69
C THR A 340 -10.71 1.88 18.52
N ARG A 341 -10.72 0.60 18.91
CA ARG A 341 -11.80 0.04 19.72
C ARG A 341 -11.71 0.48 21.18
N LEU A 342 -12.86 0.85 21.76
CA LEU A 342 -13.02 1.02 23.20
C LEU A 342 -13.10 -0.35 23.89
N LEU A 343 -12.24 -0.60 24.88
CA LEU A 343 -12.22 -1.82 25.70
C LEU A 343 -12.52 -1.47 27.17
N PRO A 344 -13.80 -1.48 27.59
CA PRO A 344 -14.18 -1.04 28.93
C PRO A 344 -13.62 -1.90 30.08
N ASP A 345 -13.37 -3.19 29.81
CA ASP A 345 -12.94 -4.16 30.83
C ASP A 345 -11.41 -4.32 30.87
N ALA A 346 -10.65 -3.61 30.04
CA ALA A 346 -9.20 -3.65 30.03
C ALA A 346 -8.62 -2.87 31.22
N THR A 347 -8.23 -3.59 32.28
CA THR A 347 -7.63 -3.01 33.49
C THR A 347 -6.13 -2.80 33.33
N GLY A 348 -5.58 -1.75 33.95
CA GLY A 348 -4.14 -1.45 33.89
C GLY A 348 -3.70 -0.68 32.63
N THR A 349 -4.64 -0.40 31.72
CA THR A 349 -4.43 0.35 30.48
C THR A 349 -5.43 1.50 30.38
N THR A 350 -5.25 2.39 29.40
CA THR A 350 -6.19 3.46 29.07
C THR A 350 -7.20 3.06 27.99
N CYS A 351 -7.28 1.78 27.60
CA CYS A 351 -8.14 1.33 26.50
C CYS A 351 -9.65 1.55 26.74
N GLY A 352 -10.06 1.77 27.99
CA GLY A 352 -11.43 2.14 28.36
C GLY A 352 -11.73 3.65 28.33
N GLN A 353 -10.74 4.50 28.00
CA GLN A 353 -10.90 5.95 27.91
C GLN A 353 -11.27 6.35 26.47
N ARG A 354 -12.44 6.98 26.29
CA ARG A 354 -12.94 7.43 24.96
C ARG A 354 -11.94 8.31 24.23
N LEU A 355 -11.35 9.32 24.89
CA LEU A 355 -10.46 10.28 24.25
C LEU A 355 -9.18 10.43 25.08
N GLU A 356 -8.03 10.14 24.48
CA GLU A 356 -6.71 10.21 25.12
C GLU A 356 -5.75 11.04 24.26
N LYS A 357 -5.08 12.03 24.85
CA LYS A 357 -4.08 12.84 24.14
C LYS A 357 -2.78 12.04 23.94
N VAL A 358 -2.22 12.09 22.73
CA VAL A 358 -0.93 11.44 22.44
C VAL A 358 0.23 12.25 23.06
N LEU A 359 1.12 11.57 23.76
CA LEU A 359 2.30 12.14 24.39
C LEU A 359 3.25 12.69 23.32
N GLY A 360 3.77 13.90 23.58
CA GLY A 360 4.65 14.61 22.64
C GLY A 360 3.92 15.32 21.50
N THR A 361 2.59 15.46 21.60
CA THR A 361 1.76 16.15 20.59
C THR A 361 0.88 17.23 21.24
N GLU A 362 0.38 18.16 20.46
CA GLU A 362 -0.56 19.20 20.89
C GLU A 362 -2.01 18.89 20.48
N HIS A 363 -2.20 18.36 19.27
CA HIS A 363 -3.49 18.24 18.60
C HIS A 363 -3.86 16.81 18.20
N THR A 364 -3.06 15.83 18.58
CA THR A 364 -3.28 14.42 18.26
C THR A 364 -3.94 13.67 19.41
N HIS A 365 -5.02 12.93 19.12
CA HIS A 365 -5.78 12.18 20.11
C HIS A 365 -6.11 10.77 19.63
N ILE A 366 -6.11 9.81 20.55
CA ILE A 366 -6.70 8.49 20.37
C ILE A 366 -8.19 8.61 20.70
N LEU A 367 -9.05 8.28 19.73
CA LEU A 367 -10.50 8.22 19.83
C LEU A 367 -10.94 6.76 19.85
N ARG A 368 -11.59 6.34 20.94
CA ARG A 368 -12.01 4.96 21.16
C ARG A 368 -13.51 4.84 21.05
N VAL A 369 -13.96 4.03 20.09
CA VAL A 369 -15.38 3.77 19.82
C VAL A 369 -15.69 2.30 20.16
N PRO A 370 -16.79 1.99 20.88
CA PRO A 370 -17.09 0.61 21.24
C PRO A 370 -17.58 -0.19 20.03
N PHE A 371 -17.28 -1.48 19.99
CA PHE A 371 -18.06 -2.40 19.17
C PHE A 371 -19.43 -2.61 19.82
N ARG A 372 -20.47 -2.72 19.00
CA ARG A 372 -21.84 -2.96 19.46
C ARG A 372 -22.58 -3.95 18.58
N THR A 373 -23.59 -4.58 19.17
CA THR A 373 -24.60 -5.39 18.49
C THR A 373 -25.99 -4.87 18.90
N GLU A 374 -27.05 -5.50 18.45
CA GLU A 374 -28.42 -5.23 18.92
C GLU A 374 -28.56 -5.37 20.45
N SER A 375 -27.72 -6.20 21.08
CA SER A 375 -27.71 -6.43 22.54
C SER A 375 -26.91 -5.38 23.33
N GLY A 376 -26.28 -4.42 22.66
CA GLY A 376 -25.46 -3.37 23.27
C GLY A 376 -23.96 -3.54 23.01
N ILE A 377 -23.15 -2.91 23.87
CA ILE A 377 -21.68 -2.83 23.71
C ILE A 377 -21.02 -4.18 23.98
N VAL A 378 -20.11 -4.57 23.10
CA VAL A 378 -19.25 -5.75 23.24
C VAL A 378 -18.00 -5.37 24.03
N ARG A 379 -17.94 -5.79 25.29
CA ARG A 379 -16.94 -5.30 26.26
C ARG A 379 -15.60 -6.05 26.23
N LYS A 380 -15.63 -7.36 26.00
CA LYS A 380 -14.44 -8.23 26.03
C LYS A 380 -13.53 -7.96 24.83
N TRP A 381 -12.23 -8.10 25.00
CA TRP A 381 -11.28 -8.13 23.89
C TRP A 381 -11.64 -9.27 22.91
N ILE A 382 -11.44 -9.02 21.62
CA ILE A 382 -11.68 -9.95 20.52
C ILE A 382 -10.41 -9.99 19.68
N SER A 383 -10.01 -11.18 19.23
CA SER A 383 -8.86 -11.33 18.34
C SER A 383 -9.11 -10.61 17.01
N ARG A 384 -8.06 -10.08 16.39
CA ARG A 384 -8.10 -9.48 15.05
C ARG A 384 -8.70 -10.40 13.98
N PHE A 385 -8.67 -11.73 14.18
CA PHE A 385 -9.29 -12.70 13.27
C PHE A 385 -10.81 -12.80 13.43
N GLU A 386 -11.40 -12.24 14.48
CA GLU A 386 -12.83 -12.40 14.82
C GLU A 386 -13.59 -11.06 14.82
N VAL A 387 -12.95 -9.95 14.44
CA VAL A 387 -13.57 -8.61 14.49
C VAL A 387 -14.57 -8.33 13.37
N TRP A 388 -14.59 -9.14 12.31
CA TRP A 388 -15.31 -8.88 11.06
C TRP A 388 -16.79 -8.52 11.21
N PRO A 389 -17.59 -9.22 12.05
CA PRO A 389 -19.02 -8.93 12.18
C PRO A 389 -19.35 -7.55 12.77
N TYR A 390 -18.37 -6.87 13.38
CA TYR A 390 -18.56 -5.62 14.08
C TYR A 390 -18.17 -4.39 13.23
N LEU A 391 -17.40 -4.58 12.15
CA LEU A 391 -16.72 -3.48 11.47
C LEU A 391 -17.68 -2.51 10.75
N GLU A 392 -18.78 -3.00 10.19
CA GLU A 392 -19.77 -2.14 9.53
C GLU A 392 -20.48 -1.22 10.52
N THR A 393 -20.98 -1.78 11.63
CA THR A 393 -21.61 -0.97 12.69
C THR A 393 -20.62 -0.03 13.36
N PHE A 394 -19.39 -0.50 13.56
CA PHE A 394 -18.30 0.33 14.08
C PHE A 394 -18.00 1.52 13.15
N THR A 395 -18.00 1.32 11.82
CA THR A 395 -17.81 2.39 10.84
C THR A 395 -18.87 3.47 10.97
N GLU A 396 -20.14 3.08 11.14
CA GLU A 396 -21.24 4.03 11.34
C GLU A 396 -21.07 4.87 12.60
N ASP A 397 -20.71 4.23 13.72
CA ASP A 397 -20.46 4.93 14.98
C ASP A 397 -19.25 5.86 14.89
N VAL A 398 -18.17 5.38 14.28
CA VAL A 398 -16.95 6.16 14.05
C VAL A 398 -17.24 7.39 13.19
N ALA A 399 -18.05 7.28 12.14
CA ALA A 399 -18.43 8.43 11.32
C ALA A 399 -19.14 9.52 12.14
N HIS A 400 -20.00 9.12 13.08
CA HIS A 400 -20.68 10.06 13.99
C HIS A 400 -19.70 10.73 14.96
N GLU A 401 -18.83 9.95 15.59
CA GLU A 401 -17.86 10.43 16.57
C GLU A 401 -16.81 11.36 15.95
N ILE A 402 -16.28 11.02 14.77
CA ILE A 402 -15.36 11.86 13.99
C ILE A 402 -16.02 13.20 13.66
N SER A 403 -17.28 13.17 13.21
CA SER A 403 -18.03 14.39 12.86
C SER A 403 -18.16 15.33 14.07
N GLY A 404 -18.40 14.76 15.26
CA GLY A 404 -18.45 15.52 16.52
C GLY A 404 -17.10 16.12 16.92
N GLU A 405 -16.01 15.36 16.78
CA GLU A 405 -14.66 15.78 17.20
C GLU A 405 -14.00 16.77 16.23
N LEU A 406 -14.17 16.59 14.91
CA LEU A 406 -13.52 17.43 13.90
C LEU A 406 -14.35 18.68 13.55
N GLN A 407 -15.67 18.59 13.65
CA GLN A 407 -16.63 19.61 13.16
C GLN A 407 -16.41 19.97 11.68
N ALA A 408 -15.85 19.04 10.91
CA ALA A 408 -15.56 19.10 9.49
C ALA A 408 -15.28 17.67 8.99
N ASN A 409 -15.28 17.46 7.68
CA ASN A 409 -14.80 16.19 7.12
C ASN A 409 -13.28 16.07 7.34
N PRO A 410 -12.77 14.83 7.46
CA PRO A 410 -11.34 14.57 7.34
C PRO A 410 -10.84 14.98 5.94
N ASP A 411 -9.59 15.42 5.86
CA ASP A 411 -8.91 15.67 4.59
C ASP A 411 -8.16 14.41 4.09
N LEU A 412 -7.81 13.52 5.02
CA LEU A 412 -7.11 12.26 4.76
C LEU A 412 -7.58 11.17 5.74
N ILE A 413 -7.85 9.98 5.21
CA ILE A 413 -8.17 8.78 5.98
C ILE A 413 -7.10 7.72 5.71
N ILE A 414 -6.48 7.19 6.77
CA ILE A 414 -5.43 6.16 6.70
C ILE A 414 -5.91 4.89 7.39
N GLY A 415 -6.11 3.83 6.61
CA GLY A 415 -6.35 2.48 7.12
C GLY A 415 -5.05 1.79 7.53
N ASN A 416 -5.09 1.02 8.63
CA ASN A 416 -3.97 0.19 9.07
C ASN A 416 -4.45 -1.24 9.32
N TYR A 417 -3.77 -2.21 8.69
CA TYR A 417 -4.14 -3.63 8.69
C TYR A 417 -5.52 -3.90 8.09
N SER A 418 -5.89 -5.16 7.89
CA SER A 418 -7.11 -5.56 7.18
C SER A 418 -8.38 -4.91 7.74
N ASP A 419 -8.58 -4.94 9.05
CA ASP A 419 -9.78 -4.38 9.70
C ASP A 419 -9.83 -2.84 9.64
N GLY A 420 -8.71 -2.17 9.90
CA GLY A 420 -8.60 -0.71 9.77
C GLY A 420 -8.76 -0.25 8.33
N ASN A 421 -8.24 -1.01 7.37
CA ASN A 421 -8.38 -0.76 5.95
C ASN A 421 -9.83 -0.90 5.46
N LEU A 422 -10.60 -1.86 5.99
CA LEU A 422 -12.02 -1.97 5.67
C LEU A 422 -12.81 -0.75 6.18
N VAL A 423 -12.59 -0.39 7.45
CA VAL A 423 -13.26 0.76 8.06
C VAL A 423 -12.88 2.05 7.32
N ALA A 424 -11.61 2.21 6.97
CA ALA A 424 -11.12 3.34 6.19
C ALA A 424 -11.78 3.41 4.80
N CYS A 425 -11.89 2.28 4.10
CA CYS A 425 -12.58 2.16 2.82
C CYS A 425 -14.03 2.64 2.92
N LEU A 426 -14.79 2.13 3.90
CA LEU A 426 -16.20 2.48 4.09
C LEU A 426 -16.38 3.96 4.47
N LEU A 427 -15.53 4.50 5.36
CA LEU A 427 -15.56 5.91 5.74
C LEU A 427 -15.21 6.83 4.58
N ALA A 428 -14.14 6.53 3.84
CA ALA A 428 -13.70 7.32 2.70
C ALA A 428 -14.76 7.38 1.61
N HIS A 429 -15.40 6.24 1.31
CA HIS A 429 -16.53 6.19 0.38
C HIS A 429 -17.70 7.06 0.84
N LYS A 430 -18.07 6.97 2.12
CA LYS A 430 -19.18 7.72 2.70
C LYS A 430 -18.93 9.23 2.76
N MET A 431 -17.69 9.64 3.05
CA MET A 431 -17.33 11.04 3.27
C MET A 431 -16.74 11.73 2.02
N GLY A 432 -16.38 10.97 0.98
CA GLY A 432 -15.73 11.50 -0.22
C GLY A 432 -14.31 12.03 0.07
N VAL A 433 -13.53 11.27 0.84
CA VAL A 433 -12.20 11.69 1.34
C VAL A 433 -11.10 10.81 0.76
N THR A 434 -9.92 11.40 0.51
CA THR A 434 -8.71 10.68 0.08
C THR A 434 -8.36 9.55 1.05
N HIS A 435 -8.16 8.35 0.51
CA HIS A 435 -7.94 7.12 1.25
C HIS A 435 -6.53 6.56 1.01
N CYS A 436 -5.78 6.42 2.10
CA CYS A 436 -4.52 5.70 2.17
C CYS A 436 -4.70 4.35 2.87
N THR A 437 -4.08 3.30 2.35
CA THR A 437 -4.00 1.99 3.01
C THR A 437 -2.56 1.66 3.38
N ILE A 438 -2.37 1.15 4.61
CA ILE A 438 -1.12 0.56 5.09
C ILE A 438 -1.42 -0.86 5.58
N ALA A 439 -0.92 -1.88 4.89
CA ALA A 439 -1.23 -3.27 5.26
C ALA A 439 -0.57 -3.69 6.58
N HIS A 440 0.66 -3.24 6.86
CA HIS A 440 1.59 -3.77 7.89
C HIS A 440 1.98 -5.23 7.66
N ALA A 441 1.01 -6.09 7.37
CA ALA A 441 1.19 -7.48 6.99
C ALA A 441 -0.03 -7.99 6.23
N LEU A 442 0.21 -8.88 5.26
CA LEU A 442 -0.84 -9.67 4.62
C LEU A 442 -0.72 -11.13 5.05
N GLU A 443 -1.76 -11.65 5.72
CA GLU A 443 -1.71 -12.96 6.38
C GLU A 443 -1.56 -14.12 5.38
N LYS A 444 -2.02 -13.94 4.13
CA LYS A 444 -1.91 -14.96 3.08
C LYS A 444 -0.49 -15.47 2.87
N THR A 445 0.52 -14.59 3.00
CA THR A 445 1.94 -14.99 2.90
C THR A 445 2.53 -15.57 4.19
N LYS A 446 1.92 -15.28 5.34
CA LYS A 446 2.37 -15.79 6.65
C LYS A 446 1.85 -17.19 6.93
N TYR A 447 0.71 -17.54 6.35
CA TYR A 447 0.11 -18.87 6.42
C TYR A 447 0.16 -19.51 5.04
N PRO A 448 1.21 -20.28 4.71
CA PRO A 448 1.38 -20.88 3.39
C PRO A 448 0.15 -21.70 2.99
N ASN A 449 -0.34 -21.48 1.77
CA ASN A 449 -1.46 -22.20 1.17
C ASN A 449 -2.79 -21.99 1.91
N SER A 450 -2.88 -20.93 2.72
CA SER A 450 -4.11 -20.54 3.43
C SER A 450 -5.22 -20.11 2.48
N ASP A 451 -4.91 -19.74 1.23
CA ASP A 451 -5.90 -19.50 0.18
C ASP A 451 -6.49 -20.82 -0.34
N LEU A 452 -5.66 -21.74 -0.81
CA LEU A 452 -6.09 -23.02 -1.38
C LEU A 452 -6.80 -23.91 -0.34
N TYR A 453 -6.29 -23.93 0.90
CA TYR A 453 -6.83 -24.74 2.00
C TYR A 453 -7.59 -23.92 3.05
N TRP A 454 -8.11 -22.75 2.67
CA TRP A 454 -8.75 -21.80 3.58
C TRP A 454 -9.81 -22.42 4.52
N LYS A 455 -10.59 -23.38 4.03
CA LYS A 455 -11.60 -24.10 4.83
C LYS A 455 -11.04 -24.77 6.08
N LYS A 456 -9.76 -25.16 6.10
CA LYS A 456 -9.10 -25.75 7.28
C LYS A 456 -8.73 -24.71 8.34
N PHE A 457 -8.60 -23.45 7.92
CA PHE A 457 -8.23 -22.32 8.78
C PHE A 457 -9.44 -21.50 9.22
N GLU A 458 -10.60 -21.71 8.57
CA GLU A 458 -11.77 -20.85 8.73
C GLU A 458 -12.27 -20.75 10.18
N ASP A 459 -12.34 -21.87 10.90
CA ASP A 459 -12.84 -21.90 12.28
C ASP A 459 -12.02 -21.07 13.28
N HIS A 460 -10.75 -20.76 12.96
CA HIS A 460 -9.82 -20.08 13.86
C HIS A 460 -9.37 -18.71 13.35
N TYR A 461 -9.21 -18.56 12.03
CA TYR A 461 -8.58 -17.39 11.42
C TYR A 461 -9.53 -16.58 10.53
N HIS A 462 -10.67 -17.16 10.11
CA HIS A 462 -11.64 -16.49 9.24
C HIS A 462 -11.01 -15.83 8.00
N PHE A 463 -10.09 -16.55 7.33
CA PHE A 463 -9.37 -16.03 6.17
C PHE A 463 -10.30 -15.70 5.00
N SER A 464 -11.50 -16.31 4.93
CA SER A 464 -12.53 -15.89 3.97
C SER A 464 -12.86 -14.39 4.10
N CYS A 465 -13.08 -13.90 5.32
CA CYS A 465 -13.34 -12.49 5.59
C CYS A 465 -12.10 -11.64 5.36
N GLN A 466 -10.93 -12.10 5.83
CA GLN A 466 -9.71 -11.33 5.75
C GLN A 466 -9.25 -11.10 4.31
N PHE A 467 -9.17 -12.15 3.49
CA PHE A 467 -8.69 -12.01 2.10
C PHE A 467 -9.68 -11.24 1.23
N THR A 468 -10.99 -11.38 1.49
CA THR A 468 -12.01 -10.54 0.85
C THR A 468 -11.78 -9.06 1.20
N THR A 469 -11.55 -8.79 2.48
CA THR A 469 -11.31 -7.43 2.99
C THR A 469 -10.05 -6.81 2.39
N ASP A 470 -8.95 -7.57 2.34
CA ASP A 470 -7.69 -7.12 1.78
C ASP A 470 -7.87 -6.71 0.32
N LEU A 471 -8.57 -7.52 -0.48
CA LEU A 471 -8.88 -7.24 -1.89
C LEU A 471 -9.73 -5.97 -2.07
N ILE A 472 -10.76 -5.80 -1.23
CA ILE A 472 -11.62 -4.60 -1.26
C ILE A 472 -10.76 -3.36 -0.99
N ALA A 473 -10.00 -3.37 0.11
CA ALA A 473 -9.28 -2.18 0.53
C ALA A 473 -8.13 -1.81 -0.41
N MET A 474 -7.34 -2.79 -0.89
CA MET A 474 -6.22 -2.49 -1.81
C MET A 474 -6.70 -1.92 -3.15
N ASN A 475 -7.88 -2.32 -3.63
CA ASN A 475 -8.44 -1.80 -4.87
C ASN A 475 -9.15 -0.45 -4.67
N HIS A 476 -9.79 -0.23 -3.51
CA HIS A 476 -10.45 1.03 -3.19
C HIS A 476 -9.49 2.17 -2.84
N ALA A 477 -8.28 1.89 -2.34
CA ALA A 477 -7.31 2.91 -1.95
C ALA A 477 -6.91 3.84 -3.11
N ASP A 478 -6.85 5.15 -2.82
CA ASP A 478 -6.27 6.14 -3.73
C ASP A 478 -4.76 5.97 -3.83
N PHE A 479 -4.11 5.63 -2.70
CA PHE A 479 -2.72 5.23 -2.64
C PHE A 479 -2.44 4.23 -1.51
N ILE A 480 -1.39 3.44 -1.70
CA ILE A 480 -0.94 2.42 -0.76
C ILE A 480 0.48 2.77 -0.34
N ILE A 481 0.71 2.84 0.97
CA ILE A 481 2.05 2.98 1.53
C ILE A 481 2.55 1.61 1.97
N THR A 482 3.78 1.28 1.56
CA THR A 482 4.52 0.11 2.05
C THR A 482 5.83 0.53 2.68
N SER A 483 6.36 -0.29 3.59
CA SER A 483 7.63 -0.01 4.25
C SER A 483 8.83 -0.36 3.36
N THR A 484 8.66 -1.33 2.46
CA THR A 484 9.73 -1.88 1.63
C THR A 484 9.25 -2.28 0.24
N PHE A 485 10.20 -2.40 -0.70
CA PHE A 485 9.94 -3.04 -2.00
C PHE A 485 9.51 -4.50 -1.87
N GLN A 486 10.09 -5.22 -0.90
CA GLN A 486 9.81 -6.64 -0.66
C GLN A 486 8.35 -6.87 -0.27
N GLU A 487 7.74 -5.93 0.45
CA GLU A 487 6.32 -5.98 0.78
C GLU A 487 5.44 -5.98 -0.48
N ILE A 488 5.82 -5.24 -1.53
CA ILE A 488 5.07 -5.17 -2.78
C ILE A 488 5.39 -6.38 -3.67
N ALA A 489 6.65 -6.50 -4.10
CA ALA A 489 7.07 -7.39 -5.18
C ALA A 489 8.26 -8.29 -4.79
N GLY A 490 8.50 -8.47 -3.49
CA GLY A 490 9.45 -9.46 -3.00
C GLY A 490 10.89 -9.17 -3.41
N ASN A 491 11.60 -10.19 -3.83
CA ASN A 491 12.91 -10.06 -4.47
C ASN A 491 12.93 -10.89 -5.76
N LYS A 492 14.12 -11.19 -6.31
CA LYS A 492 14.24 -12.00 -7.52
C LYS A 492 13.65 -13.40 -7.34
N ASP A 493 13.90 -14.02 -6.19
CA ASP A 493 13.65 -15.44 -5.95
C ASP A 493 12.37 -15.70 -5.14
N THR A 494 11.86 -14.68 -4.44
CA THR A 494 10.68 -14.78 -3.56
C THR A 494 9.63 -13.75 -3.93
N VAL A 495 8.36 -14.19 -3.88
CA VAL A 495 7.17 -13.38 -4.20
C VAL A 495 6.90 -12.34 -3.10
N GLY A 496 6.44 -11.15 -3.50
CA GLY A 496 6.01 -10.11 -2.56
C GLY A 496 4.68 -10.40 -1.87
N GLN A 497 4.37 -9.66 -0.81
CA GLN A 497 3.10 -9.83 -0.09
C GLN A 497 1.91 -9.44 -0.97
N TYR A 498 1.93 -8.22 -1.54
CA TYR A 498 0.90 -7.78 -2.48
C TYR A 498 0.94 -8.59 -3.77
N GLU A 499 2.12 -8.91 -4.29
CA GLU A 499 2.27 -9.73 -5.48
C GLU A 499 1.58 -11.10 -5.35
N SER A 500 1.60 -11.70 -4.16
CA SER A 500 0.90 -12.97 -3.92
C SER A 500 -0.64 -12.86 -4.05
N HIS A 501 -1.19 -11.64 -4.04
CA HIS A 501 -2.62 -11.37 -4.24
C HIS A 501 -2.97 -11.03 -5.70
N MET A 502 -1.99 -11.01 -6.62
CA MET A 502 -2.26 -10.79 -8.05
C MET A 502 -3.20 -11.87 -8.60
N ALA A 503 -2.93 -13.14 -8.27
CA ALA A 503 -3.75 -14.27 -8.68
C ALA A 503 -3.74 -15.36 -7.60
N PHE A 504 -4.92 -15.79 -7.16
CA PHE A 504 -5.09 -16.91 -6.23
C PHE A 504 -6.52 -17.44 -6.26
N THR A 505 -6.78 -18.54 -5.56
CA THR A 505 -8.11 -19.14 -5.51
C THR A 505 -8.48 -19.59 -4.11
N MET A 506 -9.75 -19.45 -3.76
CA MET A 506 -10.35 -19.96 -2.54
C MET A 506 -11.42 -21.00 -2.95
N PRO A 507 -11.06 -22.29 -3.09
CA PRO A 507 -11.95 -23.30 -3.64
C PRO A 507 -13.31 -23.34 -2.93
N GLY A 508 -14.37 -23.33 -3.72
CA GLY A 508 -15.76 -23.28 -3.26
C GLY A 508 -16.27 -21.90 -2.84
N MET A 509 -15.47 -20.83 -2.96
CA MET A 509 -15.87 -19.45 -2.70
C MET A 509 -15.75 -18.58 -3.97
N TYR A 510 -14.52 -18.16 -4.33
CA TYR A 510 -14.23 -17.38 -5.54
C TYR A 510 -12.80 -17.61 -6.02
N ARG A 511 -12.53 -17.21 -7.26
CA ARG A 511 -11.21 -17.18 -7.90
C ARG A 511 -10.81 -15.73 -8.15
N VAL A 512 -9.57 -15.39 -7.86
CA VAL A 512 -9.00 -14.06 -8.09
C VAL A 512 -8.05 -14.18 -9.28
N VAL A 513 -8.49 -13.65 -10.42
CA VAL A 513 -7.74 -13.71 -11.69
C VAL A 513 -6.75 -12.55 -11.77
N HIS A 514 -7.22 -11.34 -11.48
CA HIS A 514 -6.37 -10.15 -11.33
C HIS A 514 -6.82 -9.38 -10.10
N GLY A 515 -6.24 -9.69 -8.94
CA GLY A 515 -6.59 -9.10 -7.65
C GLY A 515 -5.97 -7.73 -7.42
N ILE A 516 -4.70 -7.56 -7.78
CA ILE A 516 -3.94 -6.32 -7.69
C ILE A 516 -2.83 -6.36 -8.75
N ASP A 517 -2.28 -5.21 -9.12
CA ASP A 517 -1.10 -5.13 -9.99
C ASP A 517 0.03 -4.43 -9.23
N VAL A 518 1.18 -5.09 -9.06
CA VAL A 518 2.34 -4.50 -8.38
C VAL A 518 2.92 -3.29 -9.10
N PHE A 519 2.58 -3.10 -10.37
CA PHE A 519 2.94 -1.92 -11.16
C PHE A 519 1.95 -0.76 -10.98
N ASP A 520 0.86 -0.93 -10.23
CA ASP A 520 -0.13 0.13 -10.04
C ASP A 520 0.55 1.40 -9.44
N PRO A 521 0.38 2.59 -10.07
CA PRO A 521 0.96 3.83 -9.57
C PRO A 521 0.43 4.29 -8.21
N LYS A 522 -0.54 3.57 -7.61
CA LYS A 522 -0.96 3.80 -6.23
C LYS A 522 0.07 3.33 -5.19
N PHE A 523 0.98 2.42 -5.54
CA PHE A 523 2.02 1.94 -4.61
C PHE A 523 3.16 2.94 -4.41
N ASN A 524 3.42 3.29 -3.15
CA ASN A 524 4.50 4.18 -2.75
C ASN A 524 5.27 3.62 -1.54
N ILE A 525 6.59 3.51 -1.65
CA ILE A 525 7.45 3.06 -0.55
C ILE A 525 7.81 4.27 0.31
N VAL A 526 7.35 4.26 1.56
CA VAL A 526 7.71 5.26 2.58
C VAL A 526 8.19 4.49 3.80
N SER A 527 9.51 4.28 3.89
CA SER A 527 10.09 3.48 4.96
C SER A 527 9.97 4.19 6.32
N PRO A 528 9.50 3.48 7.37
CA PRO A 528 9.45 4.03 8.71
C PRO A 528 10.85 4.16 9.32
N GLY A 529 10.89 4.84 10.47
CA GLY A 529 12.06 4.89 11.34
C GLY A 529 11.71 4.43 12.76
N ALA A 530 12.65 4.64 13.67
CA ALA A 530 12.44 4.52 15.10
C ALA A 530 12.65 5.89 15.76
N ASP A 531 11.94 6.18 16.84
CA ASP A 531 12.14 7.41 17.59
C ASP A 531 13.59 7.55 18.07
N MET A 532 14.31 8.53 17.51
CA MET A 532 15.73 8.77 17.80
C MET A 532 15.97 9.32 19.22
N SER A 533 14.92 9.74 19.93
CA SER A 533 15.00 10.07 21.36
C SER A 533 15.10 8.82 22.23
N ILE A 534 14.49 7.72 21.79
CA ILE A 534 14.46 6.42 22.47
C ILE A 534 15.61 5.52 22.01
N TYR A 535 15.80 5.38 20.69
CA TYR A 535 16.81 4.53 20.08
C TYR A 535 17.98 5.38 19.56
N PHE A 536 19.14 5.22 20.19
CA PHE A 536 20.36 5.94 19.83
C PHE A 536 21.61 5.07 20.00
N PRO A 537 22.73 5.41 19.34
CA PRO A 537 23.97 4.63 19.44
C PRO A 537 24.43 4.42 20.88
N TYR A 538 24.77 3.17 21.24
CA TYR A 538 25.19 2.81 22.60
C TYR A 538 26.47 3.52 23.05
N SER A 539 27.26 4.05 22.10
CA SER A 539 28.48 4.82 22.35
C SER A 539 28.23 6.23 22.90
N GLU A 540 27.00 6.75 22.81
CA GLU A 540 26.64 8.08 23.32
C GLU A 540 26.40 8.05 24.84
N SER A 541 27.49 7.92 25.60
CA SER A 541 27.46 7.73 27.07
C SER A 541 26.65 8.78 27.83
N GLN A 542 26.63 10.03 27.35
CA GLN A 542 25.88 11.13 27.96
C GLN A 542 24.35 10.97 27.90
N ARG A 543 23.84 10.18 26.95
CA ARG A 543 22.40 9.95 26.78
C ARG A 543 21.92 8.66 27.45
N ARG A 544 22.83 7.82 27.93
CA ARG A 544 22.51 6.53 28.56
C ARG A 544 21.74 6.75 29.86
N LEU A 545 20.63 6.03 30.02
CA LEU A 545 19.79 6.06 31.22
C LEU A 545 20.35 5.11 32.29
N THR A 546 21.49 5.47 32.87
CA THR A 546 22.21 4.61 33.84
C THR A 546 21.44 4.34 35.13
N SER A 547 20.42 5.15 35.44
CA SER A 547 19.52 4.91 36.58
C SER A 547 18.69 3.63 36.44
N LEU A 548 18.47 3.15 35.22
CA LEU A 548 17.73 1.91 34.94
C LEU A 548 18.63 0.66 34.98
N HIS A 549 19.96 0.82 35.10
CA HIS A 549 20.88 -0.32 35.11
C HIS A 549 20.56 -1.34 36.22
N PRO A 550 20.23 -0.96 37.47
CA PRO A 550 19.88 -1.94 38.49
C PRO A 550 18.68 -2.82 38.11
N GLU A 551 17.63 -2.22 37.54
CA GLU A 551 16.43 -2.95 37.07
C GLU A 551 16.77 -3.88 35.89
N ILE A 552 17.62 -3.42 34.96
CA ILE A 552 18.07 -4.23 33.82
C ILE A 552 18.98 -5.37 34.29
N GLU A 553 19.86 -5.13 35.26
CA GLU A 553 20.73 -6.16 35.85
C GLU A 553 19.91 -7.22 36.58
N GLU A 554 18.89 -6.82 37.34
CA GLU A 554 17.93 -7.75 37.94
C GLU A 554 17.21 -8.56 36.85
N LEU A 555 16.72 -7.92 35.79
CA LEU A 555 16.03 -8.60 34.69
C LEU A 555 16.90 -9.64 33.98
N LEU A 556 18.19 -9.36 33.78
CA LEU A 556 19.09 -10.21 32.99
C LEU A 556 19.87 -11.25 33.82
N TYR A 557 20.18 -10.95 35.09
CA TYR A 557 21.14 -11.72 35.88
C TYR A 557 20.59 -12.24 37.22
N SER A 558 19.33 -11.95 37.57
CA SER A 558 18.71 -12.51 38.77
C SER A 558 18.55 -14.02 38.67
N ASP A 559 18.85 -14.73 39.77
CA ASP A 559 18.61 -16.18 39.90
C ASP A 559 17.14 -16.52 40.25
N VAL A 560 16.27 -15.51 40.36
CA VAL A 560 14.87 -15.67 40.76
C VAL A 560 14.02 -16.10 39.55
N ASP A 561 13.47 -17.31 39.59
CA ASP A 561 12.48 -17.79 38.61
C ASP A 561 11.06 -17.36 39.02
N ASN A 562 10.47 -16.43 38.26
CA ASN A 562 9.11 -15.95 38.45
C ASN A 562 8.44 -15.65 37.09
N ASN A 563 7.20 -15.14 37.09
CA ASN A 563 6.49 -14.85 35.83
C ASN A 563 7.11 -13.73 34.98
N GLU A 564 8.06 -12.96 35.51
CA GLU A 564 8.83 -11.91 34.81
C GLU A 564 10.20 -12.42 34.32
N HIS A 565 10.80 -13.41 35.00
CA HIS A 565 12.12 -14.00 34.70
C HIS A 565 12.05 -15.43 34.08
N LYS A 566 10.92 -15.78 33.47
CA LYS A 566 10.68 -17.13 32.89
C LYS A 566 11.44 -17.43 31.62
#